data_AF-A0A953YR85-F1
#
_entry.id   AF-A0A953YR85-F1
#
_cell.length_a   1.000
_cell.length_b   1.000
_cell.length_c   1.000
_cell.angle_alpha   90.00
_cell.angle_beta   90.00
_cell.angle_gamma   90.00
#
_symmetry.space_group_name_H-M   'P 1'
#
loop_
_entity.id
_entity.type
_entity.pdbx_description
1 polymer ?
#
loop_
_entity_poly.entity_id
_entity_poly.type
_entity_poly.pdbx_seq_one_letter_code
_entity_poly.pdbx_strand_id
1 'polypeptide(L)'
;MDAVKCPSCGATGSGLVCTYCGSRIRESVDETLALAEFHQLLGSESGENLAKLLKHGYLPAAEGPLIEAGFKCLPYMGDDIHSDEGEGAALRLEAVVSRLRVSGDTEQSVKAVAEFESHLKRYRTDQKQSTRMGCAILVVVPLLILAVILWWVFA
;
A
#
# COMPACT_ATOMS: atom_id res chain seq x y z
N MET A 1 -23.29 19.90 -7.84
CA MET A 1 -22.69 19.52 -6.54
C MET A 1 -21.75 20.62 -6.15
N ASP A 2 -21.96 21.25 -4.99
CA ASP A 2 -21.10 22.34 -4.54
C ASP A 2 -19.69 21.84 -4.22
N ALA A 3 -18.70 22.67 -4.54
CA ALA A 3 -17.31 22.39 -4.28
C ALA A 3 -17.03 22.49 -2.78
N VAL A 4 -16.55 21.40 -2.18
CA VAL A 4 -16.21 21.31 -0.75
C VAL A 4 -14.69 21.18 -0.62
N LYS A 5 -14.11 21.88 0.36
CA LYS A 5 -12.69 21.72 0.69
C LYS A 5 -12.51 20.44 1.50
N CYS A 6 -11.56 19.62 1.08
CA CYS A 6 -11.15 18.43 1.79
C CYS A 6 -10.61 18.80 3.18
N PRO A 7 -11.13 18.23 4.28
CA PRO A 7 -10.67 18.57 5.62
C PRO A 7 -9.23 18.09 5.91
N SER A 8 -8.74 17.07 5.19
CA SER A 8 -7.39 16.52 5.41
C SER A 8 -6.29 17.25 4.65
N CYS A 9 -6.55 17.68 3.41
CA CYS A 9 -5.50 18.25 2.54
C CYS A 9 -5.82 19.64 1.97
N GLY A 10 -7.03 20.16 2.19
CA GLY A 10 -7.47 21.47 1.68
C GLY A 10 -7.80 21.51 0.19
N ALA A 11 -7.60 20.43 -0.56
CA ALA A 11 -7.95 20.36 -1.98
C ALA A 11 -9.47 20.51 -2.16
N THR A 12 -9.87 21.18 -3.24
CA THR A 12 -11.29 21.43 -3.53
C THR A 12 -11.83 20.31 -4.41
N GLY A 13 -12.97 19.72 -4.04
CA GLY A 13 -13.60 18.61 -4.79
C GLY A 13 -15.10 18.53 -4.54
N SER A 14 -15.80 17.74 -5.35
CA SER A 14 -17.27 17.59 -5.30
C SER A 14 -17.74 16.16 -4.98
N GLY A 15 -16.81 15.21 -4.84
CA GLY A 15 -17.09 13.79 -4.54
C GLY A 15 -17.28 13.47 -3.06
N LEU A 16 -17.45 12.19 -2.75
CA LEU A 16 -17.43 11.68 -1.37
C LEU A 16 -16.00 11.50 -0.87
N VAL A 17 -15.08 11.29 -1.79
CA VAL A 17 -13.66 11.06 -1.52
C VAL A 17 -12.83 12.12 -2.24
N CYS A 18 -11.78 12.59 -1.58
CA CYS A 18 -10.84 13.53 -2.16
C CYS A 18 -10.02 12.83 -3.24
N THR A 19 -10.09 13.32 -4.48
CA THR A 19 -9.28 12.81 -5.60
C THR A 19 -7.77 12.92 -5.36
N TYR A 20 -7.34 13.89 -4.53
CA TYR A 20 -5.93 14.15 -4.29
C TYR A 20 -5.30 13.31 -3.16
N CYS A 21 -6.02 13.12 -2.05
CA CYS A 21 -5.48 12.39 -0.88
C CYS A 21 -6.31 11.18 -0.48
N GLY A 22 -7.41 10.90 -1.17
CA GLY A 22 -8.25 9.74 -0.92
C GLY A 22 -9.07 9.81 0.36
N SER A 23 -9.02 10.91 1.13
CA SER A 23 -9.77 11.04 2.38
C SER A 23 -11.25 11.31 2.12
N ARG A 24 -12.10 10.88 3.05
CA ARG A 24 -13.54 11.14 2.98
C ARG A 24 -13.82 12.62 3.20
N ILE A 25 -14.66 13.20 2.33
CA ILE A 25 -15.06 14.61 2.38
C ILE A 25 -16.39 14.78 3.14
N ARG A 26 -17.29 13.79 3.04
CA ARG A 26 -18.63 13.86 3.66
C ARG A 26 -18.84 12.72 4.65
N GLU A 27 -18.90 13.08 5.93
CA GLU A 27 -19.01 12.14 7.06
C GLU A 27 -20.43 11.56 7.26
N SER A 28 -21.45 12.17 6.65
CA SER A 28 -22.84 11.73 6.77
C SER A 28 -23.26 10.67 5.74
N VAL A 29 -22.37 10.26 4.83
CA VAL A 29 -22.69 9.36 3.70
C VAL A 29 -22.35 7.91 4.04
N ASP A 30 -23.04 6.93 3.48
CA ASP A 30 -22.73 5.51 3.70
C ASP A 30 -21.25 5.18 3.45
N GLU A 31 -20.62 4.47 4.40
CA GLU A 31 -19.21 4.08 4.31
C GLU A 31 -18.94 3.19 3.10
N THR A 32 -19.90 2.34 2.72
CA THR A 32 -19.79 1.46 1.55
C THR A 32 -19.68 2.26 0.26
N LEU A 33 -20.45 3.35 0.15
CA LEU A 33 -20.48 4.20 -1.04
C LEU A 33 -19.22 5.06 -1.14
N ALA A 34 -18.73 5.58 -0.01
CA ALA A 34 -17.43 6.25 0.04
C ALA A 34 -16.28 5.28 -0.30
N LEU A 35 -16.34 4.02 0.17
CA LEU A 35 -15.34 3.02 -0.15
C LEU A 35 -15.37 2.63 -1.63
N ALA A 36 -16.56 2.48 -2.22
CA ALA A 36 -16.72 2.19 -3.65
C ALA A 36 -16.12 3.32 -4.52
N GLU A 37 -16.36 4.59 -4.16
CA GLU A 37 -15.76 5.73 -4.86
C GLU A 37 -14.23 5.75 -4.71
N PHE A 38 -13.72 5.42 -3.51
CA PHE A 38 -12.27 5.27 -3.32
C PHE A 38 -11.67 4.13 -4.15
N HIS A 39 -12.37 2.98 -4.27
CA HIS A 39 -11.94 1.87 -5.11
C HIS A 39 -11.92 2.24 -6.60
N GLN A 40 -12.88 3.05 -7.06
CA GLN A 40 -12.85 3.59 -8.42
C GLN A 40 -11.63 4.49 -8.64
N LEU A 41 -11.32 5.35 -7.66
CA LEU A 41 -10.17 6.25 -7.71
C LEU A 41 -8.84 5.47 -7.78
N LEU A 42 -8.71 4.39 -6.99
CA LEU A 42 -7.54 3.49 -7.07
C LEU A 42 -7.41 2.81 -8.44
N GLY A 43 -8.51 2.57 -9.14
CA GLY A 43 -8.50 1.98 -10.48
C GLY A 43 -8.20 2.99 -11.60
N SER A 44 -8.32 4.29 -11.33
CA SER A 44 -8.11 5.35 -12.33
C SER A 44 -6.73 6.04 -12.25
N GLU A 45 -6.02 5.88 -11.14
CA GLU A 45 -4.72 6.53 -10.89
C GLU A 45 -3.56 5.53 -11.04
N SER A 46 -2.35 6.05 -11.29
CA SER A 46 -1.11 5.27 -11.37
C SER A 46 0.09 6.06 -10.86
N GLY A 47 1.19 5.37 -10.57
CA GLY A 47 2.44 5.97 -10.13
C GLY A 47 2.33 6.63 -8.77
N GLU A 48 2.92 7.83 -8.63
CA GLU A 48 3.02 8.54 -7.35
C GLU A 48 1.65 8.84 -6.73
N ASN A 49 0.65 9.18 -7.55
CA ASN A 49 -0.71 9.44 -7.07
C ASN A 49 -1.33 8.18 -6.47
N LEU A 50 -1.20 7.04 -7.15
CA LEU A 50 -1.71 5.76 -6.66
C LEU A 50 -1.02 5.36 -5.34
N ALA A 51 0.30 5.46 -5.26
CA ALA A 51 1.07 5.19 -4.04
C ALA A 51 0.58 6.06 -2.86
N LYS A 52 0.33 7.36 -3.12
CA LYS A 52 -0.20 8.28 -2.13
C LYS A 52 -1.61 7.92 -1.67
N LEU A 53 -2.49 7.56 -2.60
CA LEU A 53 -3.86 7.15 -2.29
C LEU A 53 -3.89 5.87 -1.47
N LEU A 54 -3.04 4.89 -1.80
CA LEU A 54 -2.89 3.68 -1.00
C LEU A 54 -2.43 4.04 0.43
N LYS A 55 -1.41 4.89 0.57
CA LYS A 55 -0.85 5.25 1.88
C LYS A 55 -1.78 6.08 2.78
N HIS A 56 -2.55 7.01 2.22
CA HIS A 56 -3.29 8.02 2.97
C HIS A 56 -4.81 8.02 2.76
N GLY A 57 -5.31 7.16 1.87
CA GLY A 57 -6.71 7.12 1.50
C GLY A 57 -7.64 6.67 2.62
N TYR A 58 -8.94 6.89 2.40
CA TYR A 58 -10.02 6.65 3.34
C TYR A 58 -10.03 5.22 3.88
N LEU A 59 -10.07 5.06 5.20
CA LEU A 59 -10.17 3.75 5.87
C LEU A 59 -11.52 3.64 6.58
N PRO A 60 -12.42 2.72 6.17
CA PRO A 60 -13.74 2.58 6.76
C PRO A 60 -13.68 2.08 8.22
N ALA A 61 -14.75 2.34 8.98
CA ALA A 61 -14.87 1.90 10.37
C ALA A 61 -15.60 0.57 10.51
N ALA A 62 -16.60 0.34 9.67
CA ALA A 62 -17.37 -0.89 9.70
C ALA A 62 -16.54 -2.09 9.22
N GLU A 63 -16.74 -3.23 9.88
CA GLU A 63 -15.95 -4.45 9.67
C GLU A 63 -16.01 -4.97 8.23
N GLY A 64 -17.21 -5.11 7.66
CA GLY A 64 -17.37 -5.60 6.28
C GLY A 64 -16.61 -4.76 5.25
N PRO A 65 -16.85 -3.44 5.17
CA PRO A 65 -16.10 -2.54 4.31
C PRO A 65 -14.59 -2.53 4.59
N LEU A 66 -14.18 -2.71 5.85
CA LEU A 66 -12.77 -2.77 6.22
C LEU A 66 -12.06 -4.02 5.69
N ILE A 67 -12.75 -5.18 5.73
CA ILE A 67 -12.25 -6.42 5.11
C ILE A 67 -12.16 -6.25 3.59
N GLU A 68 -13.18 -5.66 2.95
CA GLU A 68 -13.17 -5.38 1.51
C GLU A 68 -11.98 -4.49 1.12
N ALA A 69 -11.74 -3.43 1.89
CA ALA A 69 -10.60 -2.54 1.69
C ALA A 69 -9.26 -3.29 1.78
N GLY A 70 -9.14 -4.25 2.69
CA GLY A 70 -7.95 -5.12 2.81
C GLY A 70 -7.71 -5.97 1.56
N PHE A 71 -8.74 -6.65 1.07
CA PHE A 71 -8.64 -7.45 -0.16
C PHE A 71 -8.26 -6.62 -1.39
N LYS A 72 -8.74 -5.36 -1.46
CA LYS A 72 -8.37 -4.45 -2.55
C LYS A 72 -6.91 -3.97 -2.50
N CYS A 73 -6.21 -4.13 -1.39
CA CYS A 73 -4.77 -3.81 -1.31
C CYS A 73 -3.89 -4.90 -1.94
N LEU A 74 -4.33 -6.16 -1.92
CA LEU A 74 -3.51 -7.31 -2.30
C LEU A 74 -2.95 -7.26 -3.74
N PRO A 75 -3.70 -6.83 -4.76
CA PRO A 75 -3.19 -6.76 -6.13
C PRO A 75 -2.00 -5.80 -6.29
N TYR A 76 -1.88 -4.81 -5.40
CA TYR A 76 -0.82 -3.81 -5.42
C TYR A 76 0.43 -4.27 -4.65
N MET A 77 0.47 -5.49 -4.12
CA MET A 77 1.62 -6.04 -3.38
C MET A 77 2.37 -7.13 -4.17
N GLY A 78 2.25 -7.14 -5.49
CA GLY A 78 2.90 -8.11 -6.39
C GLY A 78 4.30 -7.68 -6.86
N ASP A 79 5.01 -8.61 -7.48
CA ASP A 79 6.40 -8.43 -7.97
C ASP A 79 6.52 -7.42 -9.12
N ASP A 80 5.45 -7.22 -9.90
CA ASP A 80 5.40 -6.32 -11.06
C ASP A 80 4.98 -4.87 -10.68
N ILE A 81 4.79 -4.59 -9.40
CA ILE A 81 4.31 -3.29 -8.91
C ILE A 81 5.49 -2.36 -8.59
N HIS A 82 5.34 -1.07 -8.84
CA HIS A 82 6.34 -0.07 -8.42
C HIS A 82 6.54 -0.10 -6.90
N SER A 83 7.78 0.02 -6.43
CA SER A 83 8.13 -0.12 -5.02
C SER A 83 7.30 0.76 -4.09
N ASP A 84 6.97 1.98 -4.54
CA ASP A 84 6.23 2.96 -3.74
C ASP A 84 4.73 2.61 -3.64
N GLU A 85 4.16 2.04 -4.70
CA GLU A 85 2.78 1.55 -4.72
C GLU A 85 2.64 0.33 -3.80
N GLY A 86 3.59 -0.61 -3.88
CA GLY A 86 3.63 -1.78 -3.01
C GLY A 86 3.80 -1.43 -1.54
N GLU A 87 4.67 -0.49 -1.22
CA GLU A 87 4.84 0.00 0.15
C GLU A 87 3.58 0.72 0.65
N GLY A 88 2.95 1.53 -0.21
CA GLY A 88 1.67 2.19 0.11
C GLY A 88 0.56 1.18 0.41
N ALA A 89 0.45 0.12 -0.39
CA ALA A 89 -0.51 -0.96 -0.18
C ALA A 89 -0.22 -1.76 1.10
N ALA A 90 1.05 -2.04 1.40
CA ALA A 90 1.46 -2.72 2.61
C ALA A 90 1.09 -1.91 3.87
N LEU A 91 1.43 -0.62 3.91
CA LEU A 91 1.08 0.28 5.02
C LEU A 91 -0.44 0.36 5.23
N ARG A 92 -1.19 0.40 4.13
CA ARG A 92 -2.66 0.41 4.18
C ARG A 92 -3.21 -0.90 4.76
N LEU A 93 -2.69 -2.03 4.31
CA LEU A 93 -3.09 -3.35 4.79
C LEU A 93 -2.73 -3.54 6.28
N GLU A 94 -1.62 -2.99 6.73
CA GLU A 94 -1.26 -2.94 8.16
C GLU A 94 -2.26 -2.12 8.99
N ALA A 95 -2.73 -1.00 8.46
CA ALA A 95 -3.77 -0.20 9.11
C ALA A 95 -5.12 -0.96 9.16
N VAL A 96 -5.48 -1.68 8.09
CA VAL A 96 -6.66 -2.58 8.06
C VAL A 96 -6.55 -3.65 9.13
N VAL A 97 -5.42 -4.38 9.18
CA VAL A 97 -5.18 -5.44 10.17
C VAL A 97 -5.24 -4.88 11.60
N SER A 98 -4.58 -3.75 11.85
CA SER A 98 -4.57 -3.12 13.17
C SER A 98 -5.97 -2.73 13.62
N ARG A 99 -6.80 -2.22 12.71
CA ARG A 99 -8.18 -1.84 13.01
C ARG A 99 -9.07 -3.06 13.22
N LEU A 100 -8.99 -4.08 12.37
CA LEU A 100 -9.73 -5.35 12.55
C LEU A 100 -9.38 -6.04 13.87
N ARG A 101 -8.13 -5.96 14.34
CA ARG A 101 -7.76 -6.50 15.66
C ARG A 101 -8.39 -5.74 16.83
N VAL A 102 -8.69 -4.46 16.67
CA VAL A 102 -9.28 -3.61 17.73
C VAL A 102 -10.80 -3.69 17.72
N SER A 103 -11.43 -3.73 16.53
CA SER A 103 -12.88 -3.64 16.39
C SER A 103 -13.57 -4.93 15.95
N GLY A 104 -12.82 -5.90 15.41
CA GLY A 104 -13.37 -7.14 14.87
C GLY A 104 -13.42 -8.23 15.93
N ASP A 105 -14.63 -8.71 16.22
CA ASP A 105 -14.87 -9.78 17.19
C ASP A 105 -15.50 -11.03 16.54
N THR A 106 -15.59 -11.02 15.20
CA THR A 106 -16.17 -12.12 14.43
C THR A 106 -15.11 -13.11 13.94
N GLU A 107 -15.53 -14.35 13.69
CA GLU A 107 -14.69 -15.36 13.04
C GLU A 107 -14.17 -14.90 11.67
N GLN A 108 -14.96 -14.08 10.95
CA GLN A 108 -14.59 -13.55 9.65
C GLN A 108 -13.43 -12.55 9.76
N SER A 109 -13.47 -11.65 10.75
CA SER A 109 -12.35 -10.74 11.05
C SER A 109 -11.06 -11.49 11.37
N VAL A 110 -11.14 -12.53 12.19
CA VAL A 110 -9.95 -13.33 12.57
C VAL A 110 -9.33 -14.01 11.35
N LYS A 111 -10.17 -14.59 10.47
CA LYS A 111 -9.69 -15.21 9.22
C LYS A 111 -9.05 -14.19 8.28
N ALA A 112 -9.70 -13.05 8.08
CA ALA A 112 -9.19 -11.98 7.22
C ALA A 112 -7.85 -11.44 7.74
N VAL A 113 -7.72 -11.22 9.05
CA VAL A 113 -6.46 -10.79 9.68
C VAL A 113 -5.35 -11.81 9.43
N ALA A 114 -5.60 -13.10 9.63
CA ALA A 114 -4.59 -14.15 9.39
C ALA A 114 -4.15 -14.19 7.91
N GLU A 115 -5.10 -14.04 7.00
CA GLU A 115 -4.82 -13.98 5.56
C GLU A 115 -3.96 -12.74 5.21
N PHE A 116 -4.36 -11.54 5.65
CA PHE A 116 -3.64 -10.31 5.38
C PHE A 116 -2.23 -10.30 5.97
N GLU A 117 -2.03 -10.86 7.18
CA GLU A 117 -0.71 -11.01 7.78
C GLU A 117 0.19 -11.95 6.99
N SER A 118 -0.36 -13.03 6.44
CA SER A 118 0.40 -13.95 5.58
C SER A 118 0.91 -13.24 4.33
N HIS A 119 0.09 -12.37 3.72
CA HIS A 119 0.46 -11.56 2.57
C HIS A 119 1.52 -10.51 2.92
N LEU A 120 1.35 -9.78 4.02
CA LEU A 120 2.36 -8.82 4.50
C LEU A 120 3.71 -9.48 4.79
N LYS A 121 3.69 -10.66 5.41
CA LYS A 121 4.92 -11.41 5.70
C LYS A 121 5.62 -11.86 4.43
N ARG A 122 4.87 -12.33 3.44
CA ARG A 122 5.41 -12.72 2.13
C ARG A 122 6.05 -11.52 1.44
N TYR A 123 5.29 -10.44 1.26
CA TYR A 123 5.78 -9.19 0.65
C TYR A 123 7.08 -8.68 1.29
N ARG A 124 7.15 -8.61 2.62
CA ARG A 124 8.36 -8.17 3.34
C ARG A 124 9.54 -9.14 3.19
N THR A 125 9.28 -10.43 3.01
CA THR A 125 10.35 -11.42 2.81
C THR A 125 10.95 -11.28 1.43
N ASP A 126 10.10 -11.11 0.42
CA ASP A 126 10.49 -10.95 -0.98
C ASP A 126 11.29 -9.64 -1.17
N GLN A 127 10.84 -8.54 -0.56
CA GLN A 127 11.55 -7.25 -0.58
C GLN A 127 12.95 -7.33 0.07
N LYS A 128 13.08 -8.06 1.18
CA LYS A 128 14.38 -8.27 1.85
C LYS A 128 15.34 -9.11 1.01
N GLN A 129 14.83 -10.12 0.32
CA GLN A 129 15.65 -11.00 -0.52
C GLN A 129 16.20 -10.25 -1.72
N SER A 130 15.38 -9.44 -2.39
CA SER A 130 15.80 -8.57 -3.49
C SER A 130 16.90 -7.58 -3.07
N THR A 131 16.70 -6.90 -1.93
CA THR A 131 17.69 -5.94 -1.39
C THR A 131 19.03 -6.61 -1.08
N ARG A 132 19.02 -7.83 -0.52
CA ARG A 132 20.23 -8.60 -0.20
C ARG A 132 21.00 -9.02 -1.45
N MET A 133 20.31 -9.50 -2.50
CA MET A 133 20.98 -9.86 -3.75
C MET A 133 21.59 -8.64 -4.46
N GLY A 134 20.87 -7.51 -4.48
CA GLY A 134 21.41 -6.26 -5.04
C GLY A 134 22.69 -5.79 -4.34
N CYS A 135 22.70 -5.80 -3.00
CA CYS A 135 23.89 -5.44 -2.22
C CYS A 135 25.05 -6.42 -2.44
N ALA A 136 24.77 -7.73 -2.51
CA ALA A 136 25.80 -8.73 -2.74
C ALA A 136 26.50 -8.52 -4.09
N ILE A 137 25.73 -8.22 -5.15
CA ILE A 137 26.28 -7.94 -6.48
C ILE A 137 27.14 -6.66 -6.45
N LEU A 138 26.67 -5.59 -5.81
CA LEU A 138 27.39 -4.32 -5.70
C LEU A 138 28.72 -4.43 -4.94
N VAL A 139 28.86 -5.39 -4.02
CA VAL A 139 30.12 -5.60 -3.28
C VAL A 139 31.04 -6.59 -4.02
N VAL A 140 30.49 -7.70 -4.50
CA VAL A 140 31.30 -8.80 -5.08
C VAL A 140 31.89 -8.42 -6.45
N VAL A 141 31.13 -7.75 -7.31
CA VAL A 141 31.59 -7.38 -8.66
C VAL A 141 32.80 -6.44 -8.63
N PRO A 142 32.81 -5.31 -7.89
CA PRO A 142 33.99 -4.45 -7.86
C PRO A 142 35.19 -5.10 -7.17
N LEU A 143 34.98 -5.97 -6.17
CA LEU A 143 36.07 -6.74 -5.56
C LEU A 143 36.71 -7.70 -6.57
N LEU A 144 35.92 -8.38 -7.40
CA LEU A 144 36.43 -9.23 -8.47
C LEU A 144 37.19 -8.40 -9.53
N ILE A 145 36.65 -7.25 -9.93
CA ILE A 145 37.32 -6.34 -10.87
C ILE A 145 38.67 -5.87 -10.30
N LEU A 146 38.71 -5.47 -9.03
CA LEU A 146 39.93 -5.09 -8.33
C LEU A 146 40.95 -6.24 -8.29
N ALA A 147 40.50 -7.46 -7.98
CA ALA A 147 41.37 -8.64 -7.95
C ALA A 147 41.99 -8.93 -9.33
N VAL A 148 41.22 -8.80 -10.41
CA VAL A 148 41.72 -8.97 -11.79
C VAL A 148 42.72 -7.88 -12.16
N ILE A 149 42.46 -6.62 -11.79
CA ILE A 149 43.39 -5.50 -12.04
C ILE A 149 44.70 -5.71 -11.27
N LEU A 150 44.62 -6.06 -9.99
CA LEU A 150 45.80 -6.33 -9.17
C LEU A 150 46.59 -7.51 -9.74
N TRP A 151 45.93 -8.59 -10.15
CA TRP A 151 46.60 -9.70 -10.83
C TRP A 151 47.36 -9.24 -12.07
N TRP A 152 46.74 -8.42 -12.93
CA TRP A 152 47.37 -7.91 -14.15
C TRP A 152 48.57 -6.98 -13.91
N VAL A 153 48.59 -6.26 -12.78
CA VAL A 153 49.68 -5.34 -12.43
C VAL A 153 50.86 -6.06 -11.78
N PHE A 154 50.59 -7.15 -11.05
CA PHE A 154 51.61 -7.87 -10.28
C PHE A 154 52.08 -9.20 -10.90
N ALA A 155 51.39 -9.71 -11.93
CA ALA A 155 51.82 -10.85 -12.74
C ALA A 155 52.70 -10.42 -13.92
#